data_AF-A0AA42PIY6-F1
#
_entry.id   AF-A0AA42PIY6-F1
#
_cell.length_a   1.000
_cell.length_b   1.000
_cell.length_c   1.000
_cell.angle_alpha   90.00
_cell.angle_beta   90.00
_cell.angle_gamma   90.00
#
_symmetry.space_group_name_H-M   'P 1'
#
loop_
_entity.id
_entity.type
_entity.pdbx_description
1 polymer ?
#
loop_
_entity_poly.entity_id
_entity_poly.type
_entity_poly.pdbx_seq_one_letter_code
_entity_poly.pdbx_strand_id
1 'polypeptide(L)'
;MPLPADFRWTTRSASLPNDPLTVIACHSVWVVAMAQRVNDGIWIASLDRHRHGPGGPFRWCSSYEQGRAGAELWVARHEERLREDVAKILAWQEKVRGNRLAKADQDPPFGWIG
;
A
#
# COMPACT_ATOMS: atom_id res chain seq x y z
N MET A 1 16.58 -7.27 -3.12
CA MET A 1 16.86 -7.03 -1.68
C MET A 1 15.66 -7.54 -0.92
N PRO A 2 15.82 -8.23 0.22
CA PRO A 2 14.67 -8.63 1.03
C PRO A 2 13.88 -7.39 1.47
N LEU A 3 12.56 -7.53 1.62
CA LEU A 3 11.74 -6.47 2.18
C LEU A 3 12.22 -6.13 3.61
N PRO A 4 12.22 -4.85 4.00
CA PRO A 4 12.54 -4.48 5.37
C PRO A 4 11.58 -5.11 6.38
N ALA A 5 12.01 -5.16 7.64
CA ALA A 5 11.15 -5.60 8.74
C ALA A 5 9.83 -4.81 8.76
N ASP A 6 8.74 -5.50 9.11
CA ASP A 6 7.34 -5.05 9.14
C ASP A 6 6.65 -4.90 7.78
N PHE A 7 7.40 -4.99 6.66
CA PHE A 7 6.83 -5.02 5.32
C PHE A 7 6.67 -6.46 4.84
N ARG A 8 5.49 -6.79 4.30
CA ARG A 8 5.24 -8.12 3.73
C ARG A 8 4.43 -8.04 2.45
N TRP A 9 4.72 -8.97 1.55
CA TRP A 9 3.82 -9.30 0.46
C TRP A 9 2.56 -9.98 0.99
N THR A 10 1.41 -9.59 0.45
CA THR A 10 0.12 -10.18 0.77
C THR A 10 -0.81 -10.10 -0.44
N THR A 11 -1.92 -10.83 -0.39
CA THR A 11 -2.97 -10.77 -1.41
C THR A 11 -3.77 -9.49 -1.24
N ARG A 12 -4.43 -9.04 -2.31
CA ARG A 12 -5.36 -7.90 -2.25
C ARG A 12 -6.62 -8.17 -1.42
N SER A 13 -6.88 -9.42 -1.05
CA SER A 13 -8.03 -9.79 -0.23
C SER A 13 -7.73 -11.06 0.55
N ALA A 14 -8.03 -11.04 1.86
CA ALA A 14 -7.92 -12.22 2.70
C ALA A 14 -8.84 -13.37 2.24
N SER A 15 -9.92 -13.06 1.52
CA SER A 15 -10.85 -14.05 0.95
C SER A 15 -10.32 -14.75 -0.30
N LEU A 16 -9.18 -14.29 -0.86
CA LEU A 16 -8.56 -14.86 -2.05
C LEU A 16 -7.10 -15.25 -1.73
N PRO A 17 -6.88 -16.29 -0.89
CA PRO A 17 -5.54 -16.64 -0.42
C PRO A 17 -4.63 -17.22 -1.51
N ASN A 18 -5.21 -17.71 -2.61
CA ASN A 18 -4.48 -18.27 -3.74
C ASN A 18 -4.21 -17.25 -4.85
N ASP A 19 -4.69 -16.01 -4.71
CA ASP A 19 -4.38 -14.94 -5.66
C ASP A 19 -2.88 -14.59 -5.61
N PRO A 20 -2.30 -14.07 -6.70
CA PRO A 20 -0.95 -13.54 -6.68
C PRO A 20 -0.76 -12.47 -5.59
N LEU A 21 0.40 -12.51 -4.96
CA LEU A 21 0.79 -11.52 -3.96
C LEU A 21 1.07 -10.18 -4.63
N THR A 22 0.08 -9.30 -4.55
CA THR A 22 0.05 -8.05 -5.32
C THR A 22 0.15 -6.82 -4.43
N VAL A 23 0.20 -6.99 -3.11
CA VAL A 23 0.24 -5.87 -2.16
C VAL A 23 1.46 -5.98 -1.28
N ILE A 24 2.19 -4.88 -1.10
CA ILE A 24 3.12 -4.74 0.03
C ILE A 24 2.40 -3.94 1.11
N ALA A 25 2.26 -4.57 2.28
CA ALA A 25 1.65 -3.95 3.44
C ALA A 25 2.68 -3.77 4.56
N CYS A 26 2.58 -2.65 5.27
CA CYS A 26 3.20 -2.42 6.57
C CYS A 26 2.07 -2.38 7.61
N HIS A 27 2.09 -3.29 8.59
CA HIS A 27 0.93 -3.56 9.46
C HIS A 27 -0.35 -3.87 8.65
N SER A 28 -1.36 -3.00 8.74
CA SER A 28 -2.64 -3.04 8.01
C SER A 28 -2.69 -2.06 6.82
N VAL A 29 -1.62 -1.30 6.58
CA VAL A 29 -1.59 -0.21 5.59
C VAL A 29 -0.88 -0.67 4.31
N TRP A 30 -1.54 -0.48 3.18
CA TRP A 30 -1.00 -0.85 1.87
C TRP A 30 -0.15 0.28 1.31
N VAL A 31 1.14 0.03 1.14
CA VAL A 31 2.11 1.02 0.64
C VAL A 31 2.39 0.84 -0.85
N VAL A 32 2.26 -0.38 -1.36
CA VAL A 32 2.30 -0.71 -2.79
C VAL A 32 1.12 -1.60 -3.14
N ALA A 33 0.49 -1.34 -4.28
CA ALA A 33 -0.47 -2.26 -4.89
C ALA A 33 -0.12 -2.47 -6.37
N MET A 34 0.01 -3.72 -6.77
CA MET A 34 0.21 -4.13 -8.15
C MET A 34 -1.10 -4.62 -8.74
N ALA A 35 -1.30 -4.36 -10.03
CA ALA A 35 -2.44 -4.86 -10.78
C ALA A 35 -2.02 -5.21 -12.19
N GLN A 36 -2.63 -6.27 -12.72
CA GLN A 36 -2.57 -6.55 -14.14
C GLN A 36 -3.77 -5.87 -14.81
N ARG A 37 -3.51 -5.09 -15.85
CA ARG A 37 -4.56 -4.49 -16.65
C ARG A 37 -5.27 -5.58 -17.47
N VAL A 38 -6.59 -5.49 -17.51
CA VAL A 38 -7.45 -6.49 -18.17
C VAL A 38 -7.31 -6.44 -19.70
N ASN A 39 -7.09 -5.25 -20.27
CA ASN A 39 -7.11 -5.04 -21.72
C ASN A 39 -5.83 -5.53 -22.44
N ASP A 40 -4.66 -5.36 -21.81
CA ASP A 40 -3.35 -5.59 -22.45
C ASP A 40 -2.44 -6.51 -21.64
N GLY A 41 -2.89 -6.97 -20.47
CA GLY A 41 -2.11 -7.84 -19.59
C GLY A 41 -0.89 -7.17 -18.96
N ILE A 42 -0.73 -5.84 -19.13
CA ILE A 42 0.43 -5.11 -18.61
C ILE A 42 0.29 -4.97 -17.10
N TRP A 43 1.38 -5.23 -16.40
CA TRP A 43 1.48 -5.03 -14.97
C TRP A 43 1.78 -3.56 -14.65
N ILE A 44 1.10 -3.04 -13.64
CA ILE A 44 1.37 -1.72 -13.06
C ILE A 44 1.62 -1.85 -11.56
N ALA A 45 2.44 -0.95 -11.02
CA ALA A 45 2.67 -0.80 -9.60
C ALA A 45 2.27 0.61 -9.14
N SER A 46 1.24 0.70 -8.31
CA SER A 46 0.87 1.92 -7.59
C SER A 46 1.73 2.04 -6.34
N LEU A 47 2.70 2.94 -6.39
CA LEU A 47 3.57 3.30 -5.27
C LEU A 47 2.88 4.36 -4.42
N ASP A 48 3.25 4.48 -3.14
CA ASP A 48 2.58 5.38 -2.20
C ASP A 48 1.05 5.20 -2.20
N ARG A 49 0.61 3.93 -2.26
CA ARG A 49 -0.81 3.57 -2.35
C ARG A 49 -1.62 4.13 -1.17
N HIS A 50 -0.99 4.26 -0.01
CA HIS A 50 -1.53 4.86 1.22
C HIS A 50 -1.71 6.38 1.13
N ARG A 51 -0.96 7.08 0.27
CA ARG A 51 -1.06 8.54 0.10
C ARG A 51 -2.08 8.97 -0.93
N HIS A 52 -2.22 8.19 -2.00
CA HIS A 52 -2.95 8.63 -3.20
C HIS A 52 -4.26 7.91 -3.46
N GLY A 53 -4.54 6.81 -2.77
CA GLY A 53 -5.78 6.10 -3.01
C GLY A 53 -5.78 5.25 -4.28
N PRO A 54 -6.90 4.56 -4.57
CA PRO A 54 -7.08 3.87 -5.84
C PRO A 54 -7.08 4.91 -6.97
N GLY A 55 -6.40 4.62 -8.08
CA GLY A 55 -6.26 5.57 -9.19
C GLY A 55 -5.16 6.62 -9.01
N GLY A 56 -4.38 6.53 -7.93
CA GLY A 56 -3.16 7.32 -7.76
C GLY A 56 -2.07 7.00 -8.78
N PRO A 57 -0.93 7.72 -8.73
CA PRO A 57 0.21 7.50 -9.63
C PRO A 57 0.69 6.05 -9.64
N PHE A 58 1.10 5.58 -10.81
CA PHE A 58 1.62 4.23 -10.99
C PHE A 58 2.82 4.18 -11.93
N ARG A 59 3.55 3.07 -11.88
CA ARG A 59 4.65 2.73 -12.77
C ARG A 59 4.29 1.53 -13.61
N TRP A 60 4.71 1.55 -14.87
CA TRP A 60 4.61 0.41 -15.77
C TRP A 60 5.66 -0.64 -15.42
N CYS A 61 5.25 -1.91 -15.42
CA CYS A 61 6.13 -3.04 -15.17
C CYS A 61 6.21 -3.90 -16.44
N SER A 62 7.41 -4.40 -16.74
CA SER A 62 7.64 -5.31 -17.86
C SER A 62 7.08 -6.72 -17.59
N SER A 63 6.98 -7.11 -16.33
CA SER A 63 6.32 -8.34 -15.88
C SER A 63 5.92 -8.23 -14.41
N TYR A 64 5.15 -9.21 -13.93
CA TYR A 64 4.84 -9.35 -12.51
C TYR A 64 6.12 -9.41 -11.65
N GLU A 65 7.07 -10.30 -12.02
CA GLU A 65 8.30 -10.49 -11.22
C GLU A 65 9.20 -9.26 -11.24
N GLN A 66 9.32 -8.58 -12.38
CA GLN A 66 10.08 -7.33 -12.47
C GLN A 66 9.41 -6.21 -11.66
N GLY A 67 8.06 -6.15 -11.68
CA GLY A 67 7.30 -5.23 -10.86
C GLY A 67 7.51 -5.49 -9.36
N ARG A 68 7.53 -6.75 -8.93
CA ARG A 68 7.81 -7.13 -7.54
C ARG A 68 9.22 -6.73 -7.11
N ALA A 69 10.23 -7.09 -7.90
CA ALA A 69 11.62 -6.72 -7.59
C ALA A 69 11.79 -5.19 -7.52
N GLY A 70 11.18 -4.45 -8.44
CA GLY A 70 11.19 -2.99 -8.43
C GLY A 70 10.46 -2.40 -7.21
N ALA A 71 9.32 -2.97 -6.82
CA ALA A 71 8.57 -2.57 -5.65
C ALA A 71 9.36 -2.80 -4.35
N GLU A 72 10.02 -3.95 -4.21
CA GLU A 72 10.88 -4.25 -3.06
C GLU A 72 12.04 -3.27 -2.94
N LEU A 73 12.73 -2.99 -4.06
CA LEU A 73 13.81 -1.99 -4.10
C LEU A 73 13.30 -0.59 -3.74
N TRP A 74 12.11 -0.22 -4.21
CA TRP A 74 11.51 1.06 -3.88
C TRP A 74 11.14 1.15 -2.40
N VAL A 75 10.55 0.11 -1.81
CA VAL A 75 10.24 0.06 -0.37
C VAL A 75 11.50 0.18 0.46
N ALA A 76 12.54 -0.60 0.15
CA ALA A 76 13.82 -0.52 0.85
C ALA A 76 14.45 0.87 0.76
N ARG A 77 14.32 1.56 -0.39
CA ARG A 77 14.84 2.92 -0.56
C ARG A 77 14.08 3.98 0.25
N HIS A 78 12.79 3.78 0.49
CA HIS A 78 11.91 4.77 1.14
C HIS A 78 11.41 4.30 2.51
N GLU A 79 12.07 3.31 3.09
CA GLU A 79 11.66 2.60 4.29
C GLU A 79 11.29 3.54 5.44
N GLU A 80 12.17 4.48 5.79
CA GLU A 80 11.97 5.45 6.86
C GLU A 80 10.69 6.29 6.67
N ARG A 81 10.57 6.93 5.50
CA ARG A 81 9.39 7.73 5.15
C ARG A 81 8.10 6.91 5.17
N LEU A 82 8.15 5.66 4.68
CA LEU A 82 6.99 4.78 4.68
C LEU A 82 6.56 4.44 6.10
N ARG A 83 7.50 4.18 7.02
CA ARG A 83 7.17 3.95 8.43
C ARG A 83 6.55 5.19 9.07
N GLU A 84 7.08 6.38 8.82
CA GLU A 84 6.49 7.62 9.33
C GLU A 84 5.05 7.84 8.85
N ASP A 85 4.81 7.61 7.55
CA ASP A 85 3.47 7.74 6.98
C ASP A 85 2.49 6.72 7.60
N VAL A 86 2.93 5.47 7.72
CA VAL A 86 2.14 4.39 8.30
C VAL A 86 1.85 4.68 9.78
N ALA A 87 2.82 5.19 10.53
CA ALA A 87 2.63 5.58 11.93
C ALA A 87 1.57 6.68 12.07
N LYS A 88 1.56 7.69 11.19
CA LYS A 88 0.51 8.72 11.16
C LYS A 88 -0.88 8.11 10.91
N ILE A 89 -0.98 7.17 9.97
CA ILE A 89 -2.23 6.47 9.66
C ILE A 89 -2.71 5.64 10.86
N LEU A 90 -1.82 4.85 11.47
CA LEU A 90 -2.17 4.01 12.62
C LEU A 90 -2.61 4.86 13.83
N ALA A 91 -1.93 5.98 14.10
CA ALA A 91 -2.32 6.89 15.16
C ALA A 91 -3.70 7.51 14.93
N TRP A 92 -4.04 7.86 13.69
CA TRP A 92 -5.38 8.34 13.33
C TRP A 92 -6.43 7.22 13.46
N GLN A 93 -6.14 6.01 12.97
CA GLN A 93 -7.04 4.87 13.07
C GLN A 93 -7.37 4.51 14.52
N GLU A 94 -6.39 4.60 15.43
CA GLU A 94 -6.60 4.33 16.85
C GLU A 94 -7.52 5.37 17.49
N LYS A 95 -7.34 6.66 17.18
CA LYS A 95 -8.23 7.74 17.65
C LYS A 95 -9.67 7.54 17.16
N VAL A 96 -9.84 7.22 15.87
CA VAL A 96 -11.17 6.97 15.28
C VAL A 96 -11.82 5.70 15.86
N ARG A 97 -11.03 4.66 16.17
CA ARG A 97 -11.55 3.44 16.80
C ARG A 97 -12.06 3.70 18.23
N GLY A 98 -11.33 4.50 19.00
CA GLY A 98 -11.72 4.89 20.36
C GLY A 98 -12.96 5.79 20.40
N ASN A 99 -13.21 6.56 19.35
CA ASN A 99 -14.41 7.39 19.22
C ASN A 99 -14.83 7.52 17.76
N ARG A 100 -15.80 6.71 17.32
CA ARG A 100 -16.29 6.74 15.93
C ARG A 100 -16.88 8.10 15.53
N LEU A 101 -17.40 8.88 16.49
CA LEU A 101 -17.90 10.23 16.24
C LEU A 101 -16.76 11.24 16.01
N ALA A 102 -15.57 10.99 16.55
CA ALA A 102 -14.39 11.84 16.32
C ALA A 102 -13.87 11.80 14.88
N LYS A 103 -14.35 10.86 14.05
CA LYS A 103 -14.06 10.84 12.61
C LYS A 103 -14.55 12.12 11.90
N ALA A 104 -15.62 12.74 12.40
CA ALA A 104 -16.13 14.00 11.84
C ALA A 104 -15.22 15.21 12.15
N ASP A 105 -14.43 15.12 13.23
CA ASP A 105 -13.64 16.24 13.75
C ASP A 105 -12.13 16.07 13.51
N GLN A 106 -11.69 14.95 12.92
CA GLN A 106 -10.28 14.65 12.69
C GLN A 106 -10.01 14.32 11.23
N ASP A 107 -9.29 15.24 10.57
CA ASP A 107 -8.82 15.03 9.22
C ASP A 107 -7.88 13.82 9.15
N PRO A 108 -8.05 12.95 8.14
CA PRO A 108 -7.13 11.87 7.90
C PRO A 108 -5.75 12.39 7.48
N PRO A 109 -4.66 11.64 7.74
CA PRO A 109 -3.32 12.05 7.33
C PRO A 109 -3.15 12.24 5.81
N PHE A 110 -3.99 11.60 5.01
CA PHE A 110 -4.00 11.71 3.55
C PHE A 110 -5.44 11.81 3.05
N GLY A 111 -5.72 12.79 2.18
CA GLY A 111 -7.09 13.25 1.89
C GLY A 111 -8.06 12.27 1.22
N TRP A 112 -7.59 11.09 0.78
CA TRP A 112 -8.46 10.03 0.25
C TRP A 112 -8.90 9.01 1.31
N ILE A 113 -8.28 9.04 2.49
CA ILE A 113 -8.58 8.12 3.59
C ILE A 113 -9.84 8.65 4.30
N GLY A 114 -11.02 8.30 3.80
CA GLY A 114 -12.32 8.72 4.34
C GLY A 114 -13.13 7.53 4.82
#